data_AF-A0A2N6F103-F1
#
_entry.id   AF-A0A2N6F103-F1
#
_cell.length_a   1.000
_cell.length_b   1.000
_cell.length_c   1.000
_cell.angle_alpha   90.00
_cell.angle_beta   90.00
_cell.angle_gamma   90.00
#
_symmetry.space_group_name_H-M   'P 1'
#
loop_
_entity.id
_entity.type
_entity.pdbx_description
1 polymer ?
#
loop_
_entity_poly.entity_id
_entity_poly.type
_entity_poly.pdbx_seq_one_letter_code
_entity_poly.pdbx_strand_id
1 'polypeptide(L)'
;MDENLKFYIEPGQAVERLDRFLTRQLSELTRSQLKKLVDDGLVQVNGQAVKAGVKLRGGETVTVTVPAAQPVEALPEQLPLDILYEDSDLIVVNKAAGMVVHPACGHEQGTLVNALLYHCDDLSGVGGELRPGIVHRLDKDTSGVMVATKNDFTHNHLAAQFKAHSIQRRYVALVHGQVQNARGTIEAPIGRHPTQRKKMTSRGRGGRRAVTHWKVLRRYDADRMTLLEMRLETGRTHQIRVHLSEMNLPLVGDPLYGNRTRANAINDLEVRQRIHALHRQALHARLLGFIHPRSEEYIEFTTDLPEDLSSIVAFLDDKYGVEQSSLAQAFDPVSCTSEDNG
;
A
#
# COMPACT_ATOMS: atom_id res chain seq x y z
N MET A 1 -0.14 -9.46 24.76
CA MET A 1 -0.38 -9.13 26.18
C MET A 1 -0.62 -7.64 26.27
N ASP A 2 -1.54 -7.22 27.12
CA ASP A 2 -1.84 -5.81 27.33
C ASP A 2 -0.61 -5.10 27.89
N GLU A 3 -0.36 -3.89 27.40
CA GLU A 3 0.74 -3.06 27.88
C GLU A 3 0.21 -2.13 28.98
N ASN A 4 0.74 -2.26 30.19
CA ASN A 4 0.39 -1.40 31.31
C ASN A 4 1.48 -0.35 31.53
N LEU A 5 1.15 0.90 31.22
CA LEU A 5 2.04 2.03 31.37
C LEU A 5 1.67 2.82 32.63
N LYS A 6 2.67 3.20 33.42
CA LYS A 6 2.47 3.93 34.66
C LYS A 6 3.32 5.20 34.65
N PHE A 7 2.68 6.33 34.90
CA PHE A 7 3.33 7.64 34.96
C PHE A 7 3.06 8.29 36.31
N TYR A 8 4.12 8.69 37.00
CA TYR A 8 4.02 9.49 38.20
C TYR A 8 4.17 10.97 37.84
N ILE A 9 3.25 11.81 38.31
CA ILE A 9 3.27 13.26 38.08
C ILE A 9 4.00 13.91 39.25
N GLU A 10 5.21 14.41 39.01
CA GLU A 10 6.01 15.01 40.08
C GLU A 10 5.34 16.26 40.68
N PRO A 11 5.31 16.41 42.03
CA PRO A 11 4.88 17.64 42.67
C PRO A 11 5.66 18.86 42.17
N GLY A 12 4.96 19.98 41.93
CA GLY A 12 5.58 21.21 41.41
C GLY A 12 5.61 21.34 39.88
N GLN A 13 5.14 20.33 39.14
CA GLN A 13 4.88 20.47 37.71
C GLN A 13 3.68 21.40 37.43
N ALA A 14 3.70 22.05 36.26
CA ALA A 14 2.58 22.88 35.83
C ALA A 14 1.31 22.03 35.63
N VAL A 15 0.17 22.55 36.08
CA VAL A 15 -1.13 21.88 35.96
C VAL A 15 -1.46 21.62 34.48
N GLU A 16 -1.56 20.35 34.11
CA GLU A 16 -1.84 19.91 32.73
C GLU A 16 -3.11 19.06 32.69
N ARG A 17 -3.84 19.09 31.57
CA ARG A 17 -4.99 18.19 31.35
C ARG A 17 -4.49 16.79 30.97
N LEU A 18 -5.18 15.76 31.47
CA LEU A 18 -4.85 14.35 31.22
C LEU A 18 -4.76 14.03 29.72
N ASP A 19 -5.69 14.49 28.90
CA ASP A 19 -5.66 14.30 27.44
C ASP A 19 -4.39 14.86 26.77
N ARG A 20 -3.94 16.05 27.18
CA ARG A 20 -2.71 16.67 26.70
C ARG A 20 -1.48 15.92 27.17
N PHE A 21 -1.45 15.56 28.45
CA PHE A 21 -0.38 14.77 29.04
C PHE A 21 -0.20 13.44 28.29
N LEU A 22 -1.28 12.69 28.08
CA LEU A 22 -1.26 11.41 27.37
C LEU A 22 -0.86 11.57 25.90
N THR A 23 -1.33 12.60 25.21
CA THR A 23 -0.93 12.87 23.81
C THR A 23 0.57 13.11 23.69
N ARG A 24 1.20 13.71 24.72
CA ARG A 24 2.64 13.96 24.74
C ARG A 24 3.45 12.71 25.08
N GLN A 25 3.00 11.91 26.05
CA GLN A 25 3.71 10.71 26.49
C GLN A 25 3.53 9.52 25.54
N LEU A 26 2.34 9.39 24.95
CA LEU A 26 1.96 8.28 24.06
C LEU A 26 1.80 8.79 22.63
N SER A 27 2.89 9.32 22.07
CA SER A 27 2.93 9.93 20.73
C SER A 27 2.54 8.96 19.61
N GLU A 28 2.68 7.65 19.83
CA GLU A 28 2.26 6.60 18.90
C GLU A 28 0.74 6.40 18.87
N LEU A 29 0.03 6.79 19.94
CA LEU A 29 -1.42 6.68 20.04
C LEU A 29 -2.11 7.94 19.55
N THR A 30 -3.17 7.73 18.81
CA THR A 30 -3.99 8.79 18.28
C THR A 30 -4.86 9.44 19.36
N ARG A 31 -5.17 10.74 19.26
CA ARG A 31 -6.15 11.40 20.15
C ARG A 31 -7.49 10.64 20.26
N SER A 32 -7.95 10.04 19.16
CA SER A 32 -9.16 9.21 19.12
C SER A 32 -8.99 7.89 19.88
N GLN A 33 -7.83 7.23 19.77
CA GLN A 33 -7.53 6.04 20.56
C GLN A 33 -7.37 6.37 22.05
N LEU A 34 -6.66 7.45 22.39
CA LEU A 34 -6.53 7.92 23.76
C LEU A 34 -7.91 8.26 24.36
N LYS A 35 -8.77 8.94 23.61
CA LYS A 35 -10.15 9.20 24.03
C LYS A 35 -10.90 7.88 24.27
N LYS A 36 -10.77 6.91 23.36
CA LYS A 36 -11.39 5.59 23.52
C LYS A 36 -10.87 4.87 24.77
N LEU A 37 -9.56 4.85 25.02
CA LEU A 37 -9.00 4.25 26.24
C LEU A 37 -9.53 4.91 27.52
N VAL A 38 -9.71 6.23 27.50
CA VAL A 38 -10.32 6.97 28.61
C VAL A 38 -11.81 6.62 28.77
N ASP A 39 -12.57 6.60 27.68
CA ASP A 39 -14.00 6.27 27.67
C ASP A 39 -14.25 4.82 28.11
N ASP A 40 -13.35 3.90 27.73
CA ASP A 40 -13.38 2.48 28.08
C ASP A 40 -12.85 2.20 29.51
N GLY A 41 -12.47 3.23 30.27
CA GLY A 41 -11.98 3.10 31.65
C GLY A 41 -10.57 2.52 31.80
N LEU A 42 -9.85 2.40 30.68
CA LEU A 42 -8.48 1.87 30.59
C LEU A 42 -7.41 2.92 30.92
N VAL A 43 -7.83 4.14 31.25
CA VAL A 43 -6.97 5.18 31.82
C VAL A 43 -7.48 5.52 33.23
N GLN A 44 -6.60 5.39 34.21
CA GLN A 44 -6.89 5.63 35.61
C GLN A 44 -5.93 6.65 36.22
N VAL A 45 -6.43 7.48 37.14
CA VAL A 45 -5.63 8.36 37.98
C VAL A 45 -5.82 7.93 39.42
N ASN A 46 -4.72 7.58 40.10
CA ASN A 46 -4.73 6.99 41.45
C ASN A 46 -5.65 5.77 41.58
N GLY A 47 -5.71 4.95 40.52
CA GLY A 47 -6.55 3.74 40.48
C GLY A 47 -8.04 3.99 40.19
N GLN A 48 -8.45 5.23 39.89
CA GLN A 48 -9.84 5.55 39.53
C GLN A 48 -9.95 5.94 38.06
N ALA A 49 -10.97 5.42 37.35
CA ALA A 49 -11.29 5.86 36.00
C ALA A 49 -11.75 7.33 36.01
N VAL A 50 -11.25 8.11 35.07
CA VAL A 50 -11.47 9.57 35.03
C VAL A 50 -11.83 10.06 33.64
N LYS A 51 -12.42 11.24 33.53
CA LYS A 51 -12.68 11.88 32.23
C LYS A 51 -11.40 12.48 31.65
N ALA A 52 -11.32 12.55 30.32
CA ALA A 52 -10.14 13.03 29.57
C ALA A 52 -9.69 14.46 29.94
N GLY A 53 -10.62 15.29 30.42
CA GLY A 53 -10.36 16.68 30.78
C GLY A 53 -9.87 16.92 32.22
N VAL A 54 -9.65 15.88 33.02
CA VAL A 54 -9.15 16.02 34.40
C VAL A 54 -7.79 16.71 34.40
N LYS A 55 -7.58 17.62 35.36
CA LYS A 55 -6.32 18.36 35.54
C LYS A 55 -5.44 17.61 36.54
N LEU A 56 -4.22 17.29 36.12
CA LEU A 56 -3.16 16.71 36.94
C LEU A 56 -2.42 17.85 37.65
N ARG A 57 -2.21 17.74 38.97
CA ARG A 57 -1.69 18.80 39.84
C ARG A 57 -0.36 18.46 40.51
N GLY A 58 0.12 17.23 40.37
CA GLY A 58 1.31 16.72 41.04
C GLY A 58 0.94 15.80 42.20
N GLY A 59 1.69 14.71 42.32
CA GLY A 59 1.47 13.61 43.28
C GLY A 59 0.54 12.51 42.75
N GLU A 60 -0.11 12.69 41.60
CA GLU A 60 -0.97 11.65 41.02
C GLU A 60 -0.18 10.59 40.24
N THR A 61 -0.71 9.37 40.23
CA THR A 61 -0.25 8.28 39.39
C THR A 61 -1.25 8.01 38.29
N VAL A 62 -0.85 8.19 37.03
CA VAL A 62 -1.63 7.84 35.85
C VAL A 62 -1.27 6.43 35.40
N THR A 63 -2.25 5.53 35.32
CA THR A 63 -2.09 4.18 34.75
C THR A 63 -2.87 4.10 33.44
N VAL A 64 -2.24 3.56 32.40
CA VAL A 64 -2.84 3.36 31.08
C VAL A 64 -2.68 1.90 30.69
N THR A 65 -3.79 1.21 30.51
CA THR A 65 -3.83 -0.15 29.96
C THR A 65 -4.08 -0.03 28.47
N VAL A 66 -3.09 -0.38 27.65
CA VAL A 66 -3.24 -0.48 26.21
C VAL A 66 -3.56 -1.94 25.89
N PRO A 67 -4.81 -2.27 25.52
CA PRO A 67 -5.18 -3.65 25.23
C PRO A 67 -4.39 -4.14 24.02
N ALA A 68 -3.97 -5.41 24.05
CA ALA A 68 -3.39 -6.04 22.89
C ALA A 68 -4.37 -5.96 21.72
N ALA A 69 -3.89 -5.59 20.54
CA ALA A 69 -4.72 -5.66 19.35
C ALA A 69 -5.15 -7.11 19.15
N GLN A 70 -6.44 -7.40 19.30
CA GLN A 70 -6.98 -8.69 18.94
C GLN A 70 -6.88 -8.85 17.42
N PRO A 71 -6.32 -9.96 16.91
CA PRO A 71 -6.41 -10.27 15.51
C PRO A 71 -7.87 -10.25 15.07
N VAL A 72 -8.17 -9.61 13.96
CA VAL A 72 -9.43 -9.88 13.26
C VAL A 72 -9.21 -11.24 12.61
N GLU A 73 -9.81 -12.29 13.18
CA GLU A 73 -9.81 -13.61 12.57
C GLU A 73 -10.50 -13.50 11.21
N ALA A 74 -9.78 -13.81 10.15
CA ALA A 74 -10.30 -13.73 8.79
C ALA A 74 -11.17 -14.97 8.54
N LEU A 75 -12.45 -14.77 8.26
CA LEU A 75 -13.36 -15.86 7.88
C LEU A 75 -13.40 -16.04 6.36
N PRO A 76 -13.57 -17.27 5.85
CA PRO A 76 -13.80 -17.53 4.43
C PRO A 76 -15.02 -16.78 3.89
N GLU A 77 -14.91 -16.18 2.70
CA GLU A 77 -16.03 -15.51 2.01
C GLU A 77 -16.01 -15.84 0.51
N GLN A 78 -17.16 -16.22 -0.05
CA GLN A 78 -17.30 -16.53 -1.47
C GLN A 78 -17.26 -15.24 -2.32
N LEU A 79 -16.06 -14.85 -2.73
CA LEU A 79 -15.80 -13.70 -3.58
C LEU A 79 -15.13 -14.16 -4.88
N PRO A 80 -15.41 -13.51 -6.03
CA PRO A 80 -14.79 -13.87 -7.29
C PRO A 80 -13.28 -13.58 -7.26
N LEU A 81 -12.49 -14.54 -7.74
CA LEU A 81 -11.06 -14.41 -7.98
C LEU A 81 -10.78 -14.55 -9.48
N ASP A 82 -10.04 -13.60 -10.04
CA ASP A 82 -9.46 -13.71 -11.37
C ASP A 82 -8.11 -14.42 -11.24
N ILE A 83 -8.11 -15.74 -11.46
CA ILE A 83 -6.95 -16.62 -11.23
C ILE A 83 -6.14 -16.72 -12.53
N LEU A 84 -4.90 -16.25 -12.47
CA LEU A 84 -3.94 -16.33 -13.58
C LEU A 84 -3.19 -17.67 -13.58
N TYR A 85 -2.96 -18.24 -12.40
CA TYR A 85 -2.26 -19.50 -12.21
C TYR A 85 -2.54 -20.07 -10.83
N GLU A 86 -2.62 -21.39 -10.73
CA GLU A 86 -2.74 -22.09 -9.46
C GLU A 86 -2.13 -23.49 -9.54
N ASP A 87 -1.39 -23.87 -8.50
CA ASP A 87 -0.91 -25.23 -8.27
C ASP A 87 -1.02 -25.63 -6.79
N SER A 88 -0.27 -26.65 -6.37
CA SER A 88 -0.22 -27.10 -4.97
C SER A 88 0.51 -26.15 -4.02
N ASP A 89 1.34 -25.25 -4.55
CA ASP A 89 2.25 -24.40 -3.79
C ASP A 89 1.77 -22.96 -3.67
N LEU A 90 1.17 -22.42 -4.73
CA LEU A 90 0.77 -21.03 -4.79
C LEU A 90 -0.41 -20.78 -5.72
N ILE A 91 -0.96 -19.58 -5.60
CA ILE A 91 -1.98 -19.04 -6.47
C ILE A 91 -1.60 -17.61 -6.87
N VAL A 92 -1.73 -17.30 -8.15
CA VAL A 92 -1.50 -15.96 -8.70
C VAL A 92 -2.82 -15.42 -9.21
N VAL A 93 -3.21 -14.26 -8.71
CA VAL A 93 -4.47 -13.61 -9.04
C VAL A 93 -4.22 -12.24 -9.66
N ASN A 94 -5.16 -11.81 -10.50
CA ASN A 94 -5.30 -10.42 -10.89
C ASN A 94 -6.25 -9.72 -9.91
N LYS A 95 -5.70 -9.05 -8.90
CA LYS A 95 -6.50 -8.40 -7.87
C LYS A 95 -7.27 -7.22 -8.46
N ALA A 96 -8.59 -7.21 -8.35
CA ALA A 96 -9.41 -6.07 -8.73
C ALA A 96 -9.07 -4.82 -7.89
N ALA A 97 -9.26 -3.63 -8.48
CA ALA A 97 -9.24 -2.39 -7.71
C ALA A 97 -10.45 -2.32 -6.76
N GLY A 98 -10.28 -1.69 -5.60
CA GLY A 98 -11.31 -1.60 -4.56
C GLY A 98 -11.26 -2.75 -3.54
N MET A 99 -10.63 -3.87 -3.89
CA MET A 99 -10.43 -5.00 -2.97
C MET A 99 -9.22 -4.76 -2.06
N VAL A 100 -9.46 -4.79 -0.74
CA VAL A 100 -8.40 -4.77 0.28
C VAL A 100 -7.72 -6.13 0.32
N VAL A 101 -6.40 -6.17 0.50
CA VAL A 101 -5.66 -7.45 0.58
C VAL A 101 -5.97 -8.21 1.86
N HIS A 102 -5.86 -7.55 3.01
CA HIS A 102 -5.91 -8.16 4.33
C HIS A 102 -6.94 -7.48 5.21
N PRO A 103 -7.70 -8.23 6.05
CA PRO A 103 -8.58 -7.63 7.04
C PRO A 103 -7.88 -6.59 7.89
N ALA A 104 -8.54 -5.46 8.09
CA ALA A 104 -8.04 -4.32 8.83
C ALA A 104 -9.22 -3.52 9.42
N CYS A 105 -8.93 -2.60 10.35
CA CYS A 105 -9.93 -1.70 10.91
C CYS A 105 -10.70 -0.96 9.79
N GLY A 106 -12.02 -1.14 9.75
CA GLY A 106 -12.92 -0.59 8.71
C GLY A 106 -13.07 -1.46 7.44
N HIS A 107 -12.36 -2.59 7.36
CA HIS A 107 -12.37 -3.58 6.28
C HIS A 107 -12.15 -4.98 6.87
N GLU A 108 -13.08 -5.46 7.68
CA GLU A 108 -12.96 -6.74 8.40
C GLU A 108 -13.29 -7.96 7.52
N GLN A 109 -14.09 -7.75 6.48
CA GLN A 109 -14.53 -8.74 5.48
C GLN A 109 -14.38 -8.15 4.07
N GLY A 110 -14.69 -8.92 3.02
CA GLY A 110 -14.61 -8.46 1.64
C GLY A 110 -13.18 -8.30 1.12
N THR A 111 -12.22 -9.00 1.72
CA THR A 111 -10.79 -8.89 1.37
C THR A 111 -10.30 -10.05 0.53
N LEU A 112 -9.14 -9.89 -0.12
CA LEU A 112 -8.50 -10.96 -0.88
C LEU A 112 -8.23 -12.19 0.00
N VAL A 113 -7.82 -11.99 1.26
CA VAL A 113 -7.63 -13.11 2.19
C VAL A 113 -8.95 -13.86 2.46
N ASN A 114 -10.08 -13.17 2.61
CA ASN A 114 -11.37 -13.85 2.79
C ASN A 114 -11.72 -14.72 1.57
N ALA A 115 -11.49 -14.20 0.36
CA ALA A 115 -11.67 -14.92 -0.89
C ALA A 115 -10.75 -16.14 -1.01
N LEU A 116 -9.47 -15.97 -0.68
CA LEU A 116 -8.48 -17.06 -0.73
C LEU A 116 -8.76 -18.13 0.32
N LEU A 117 -9.22 -17.78 1.51
CA LEU A 117 -9.63 -18.74 2.54
C LEU A 117 -10.86 -19.56 2.14
N TYR A 118 -11.73 -19.00 1.28
CA TYR A 118 -12.85 -19.74 0.72
C TYR A 118 -12.43 -20.64 -0.44
N HIS A 119 -11.48 -20.19 -1.26
CA HIS A 119 -11.03 -20.92 -2.45
C HIS A 119 -10.01 -22.03 -2.14
N CYS A 120 -9.12 -21.81 -1.17
CA CYS A 120 -8.05 -22.73 -0.81
C CYS A 120 -8.35 -23.43 0.53
N ASP A 121 -8.43 -24.75 0.53
CA ASP A 121 -8.75 -25.54 1.73
C ASP A 121 -7.69 -25.42 2.85
N ASP A 122 -6.40 -25.32 2.49
CA ASP A 122 -5.27 -25.40 3.43
C ASP A 122 -4.56 -24.06 3.71
N LEU A 123 -5.18 -22.93 3.37
CA LEU A 123 -4.52 -21.62 3.55
C LEU A 123 -4.39 -21.22 5.03
N SER A 124 -5.29 -21.74 5.87
CA SER A 124 -5.35 -21.47 7.30
C SER A 124 -4.11 -21.98 8.02
N GLY A 125 -3.21 -21.06 8.42
CA GLY A 125 -1.96 -21.37 9.12
C GLY A 125 -0.70 -20.94 8.37
N VAL A 126 -0.80 -20.75 7.05
CA VAL A 126 0.36 -20.40 6.21
C VAL A 126 0.83 -18.98 6.48
N GLY A 127 2.09 -18.80 6.89
CA GLY A 127 2.61 -17.46 7.23
C GLY A 127 2.06 -16.88 8.55
N GLY A 128 1.47 -17.74 9.39
CA GLY A 128 0.87 -17.42 10.67
C GLY A 128 -0.60 -16.96 10.60
N GLU A 129 -1.32 -17.08 11.71
CA GLU A 129 -2.75 -16.75 11.84
C GLU A 129 -3.10 -15.32 11.39
N LEU A 130 -2.11 -14.41 11.46
CA LEU A 130 -2.31 -13.00 11.16
C LEU A 130 -2.37 -12.67 9.68
N ARG A 131 -1.78 -13.48 8.78
CA ARG A 131 -1.70 -13.21 7.32
C ARG A 131 -1.63 -14.49 6.47
N PRO A 132 -2.72 -15.28 6.42
CA PRO A 132 -2.76 -16.55 5.71
C PRO A 132 -2.30 -16.40 4.26
N GLY A 133 -1.15 -16.98 3.91
CA GLY A 133 -0.64 -17.05 2.54
C GLY A 133 -0.12 -15.75 1.92
N ILE A 134 -0.11 -14.61 2.63
CA ILE A 134 0.24 -13.30 2.05
C ILE A 134 1.71 -12.93 2.30
N VAL A 135 2.52 -12.92 1.24
CA VAL A 135 3.95 -12.53 1.28
C VAL A 135 4.23 -11.09 0.82
N HIS A 136 3.28 -10.45 0.15
CA HIS A 136 3.36 -9.04 -0.30
C HIS A 136 1.96 -8.43 -0.41
N ARG A 137 1.83 -7.17 -0.82
CA ARG A 137 0.52 -6.50 -0.91
C ARG A 137 0.46 -5.42 -1.96
N LEU A 138 -0.74 -5.23 -2.50
CA LEU A 138 -1.16 -4.04 -3.25
C LEU A 138 -2.04 -3.14 -2.38
N ASP A 139 -2.08 -1.85 -2.70
CA ASP A 139 -3.06 -0.94 -2.11
C ASP A 139 -4.48 -1.33 -2.55
N LYS A 140 -5.50 -0.96 -1.76
CA LYS A 140 -6.91 -1.25 -2.02
C LYS A 140 -7.30 -0.95 -3.47
N ASP A 141 -7.02 0.27 -3.92
CA ASP A 141 -7.42 0.76 -5.23
C ASP A 141 -6.34 0.61 -6.31
N THR A 142 -5.31 -0.21 -6.04
CA THR A 142 -4.35 -0.67 -7.04
C THR A 142 -4.75 -2.05 -7.51
N SER A 143 -4.94 -2.22 -8.81
CA SER A 143 -5.24 -3.51 -9.44
C SER A 143 -3.97 -4.23 -9.90
N GLY A 144 -4.08 -5.52 -10.22
CA GLY A 144 -3.05 -6.27 -10.95
C GLY A 144 -2.53 -7.51 -10.24
N VAL A 145 -1.42 -8.04 -10.77
CA VAL A 145 -0.87 -9.36 -10.43
C VAL A 145 -0.44 -9.43 -8.96
N MET A 146 -0.88 -10.48 -8.27
CA MET A 146 -0.53 -10.76 -6.89
C MET A 146 -0.44 -12.27 -6.63
N VAL A 147 0.69 -12.73 -6.09
CA VAL A 147 0.84 -14.11 -5.57
C VAL A 147 0.42 -14.24 -4.10
N ALA A 148 -0.21 -15.37 -3.78
CA ALA A 148 -0.42 -15.90 -2.43
C ALA A 148 0.08 -17.35 -2.35
N THR A 149 0.51 -17.78 -1.16
CA THR A 149 1.16 -19.08 -0.93
C THR A 149 0.21 -20.05 -0.23
N LYS A 150 0.19 -21.30 -0.66
CA LYS A 150 -0.71 -22.35 -0.14
C LYS A 150 -0.06 -23.24 0.92
N ASN A 151 1.24 -23.09 1.16
CA ASN A 151 1.96 -23.79 2.23
C ASN A 151 3.14 -22.97 2.78
N ASP A 152 3.65 -23.35 3.95
CA ASP A 152 4.74 -22.63 4.66
C ASP A 152 6.08 -22.68 3.94
N PHE A 153 6.38 -23.78 3.25
CA PHE A 153 7.60 -23.91 2.46
C PHE A 153 7.65 -22.80 1.39
N THR A 154 6.58 -22.67 0.62
CA THR A 154 6.41 -21.66 -0.43
C THR A 154 6.36 -20.26 0.17
N HIS A 155 5.69 -20.06 1.32
CA HIS A 155 5.68 -18.79 2.03
C HIS A 155 7.10 -18.32 2.36
N ASN A 156 7.89 -19.18 3.03
CA ASN A 156 9.24 -18.84 3.45
C ASN A 156 10.17 -18.59 2.25
N HIS A 157 10.05 -19.39 1.19
CA HIS A 157 10.84 -19.24 -0.02
C HIS A 157 10.56 -17.91 -0.75
N LEU A 158 9.28 -17.58 -1.00
CA LEU A 158 8.93 -16.31 -1.63
C LEU A 158 9.23 -15.11 -0.72
N ALA A 159 9.02 -15.23 0.60
CA ALA A 159 9.39 -14.18 1.55
C ALA A 159 10.90 -13.88 1.50
N ALA A 160 11.75 -14.90 1.35
CA ALA A 160 13.19 -14.74 1.15
C ALA A 160 13.50 -13.99 -0.16
N GLN A 161 12.84 -14.32 -1.26
CA GLN A 161 13.01 -13.61 -2.54
C GLN A 161 12.55 -12.14 -2.46
N PHE A 162 11.42 -11.85 -1.80
CA PHE A 162 10.97 -10.48 -1.53
C PHE A 162 11.98 -9.69 -0.69
N LYS A 163 12.57 -10.35 0.32
CA LYS A 163 13.60 -9.77 1.19
C LYS A 163 14.90 -9.51 0.45
N ALA A 164 15.29 -10.41 -0.46
CA ALA A 164 16.46 -10.28 -1.32
C ALA A 164 16.28 -9.30 -2.49
N HIS A 165 15.04 -8.83 -2.73
CA HIS A 165 14.69 -7.94 -3.84
C HIS A 165 14.92 -8.56 -5.22
N SER A 166 14.88 -9.89 -5.33
CA SER A 166 15.05 -10.63 -6.58
C SER A 166 13.77 -10.74 -7.43
N ILE A 167 12.61 -10.46 -6.84
CA ILE A 167 11.30 -10.54 -7.52
C ILE A 167 11.11 -9.36 -8.46
N GLN A 168 10.77 -9.66 -9.72
CA GLN A 168 10.40 -8.68 -10.72
C GLN A 168 8.98 -8.16 -10.47
N ARG A 169 8.84 -6.85 -10.33
CA ARG A 169 7.55 -6.17 -10.17
C ARG A 169 7.52 -4.96 -11.08
N ARG A 170 6.69 -5.01 -12.13
CA ARG A 170 6.48 -3.87 -13.03
C ARG A 170 5.04 -3.38 -12.92
N TYR A 171 4.90 -2.07 -12.86
CA TYR A 171 3.63 -1.37 -12.79
C TYR A 171 3.51 -0.43 -13.97
N VAL A 172 2.28 -0.17 -14.38
CA VAL A 172 1.94 0.92 -15.29
C VAL A 172 1.30 2.04 -14.48
N ALA A 173 1.78 3.26 -14.70
CA ALA A 173 1.37 4.45 -13.98
C ALA A 173 1.10 5.62 -14.94
N LEU A 174 -0.12 6.16 -14.93
CA LEU A 174 -0.42 7.43 -15.60
C LEU A 174 -0.25 8.57 -14.59
N VAL A 175 0.60 9.55 -14.91
CA VAL A 175 0.94 10.66 -14.01
C VAL A 175 0.60 12.02 -14.61
N HIS A 176 0.29 12.99 -13.74
CA HIS A 176 0.25 14.39 -14.13
C HIS A 176 1.66 14.97 -14.20
N GLY A 177 1.97 15.65 -15.30
CA GLY A 177 3.21 16.35 -15.58
C GLY A 177 3.97 15.75 -16.76
N GLN A 178 5.05 16.42 -17.14
CA GLN A 178 5.94 16.00 -18.22
C GLN A 178 7.23 15.44 -17.60
N VAL A 179 7.49 14.16 -17.82
CA VAL A 179 8.75 13.53 -17.39
C VAL A 179 9.79 13.73 -18.49
N GLN A 180 10.80 14.55 -18.18
CA GLN A 180 11.84 14.94 -19.14
C GLN A 180 12.73 13.75 -19.52
N ASN A 181 13.33 13.10 -18.52
CA ASN A 181 14.24 11.98 -18.72
C ASN A 181 13.44 10.72 -19.15
N ALA A 182 14.02 9.89 -20.04
CA ALA A 182 13.36 8.68 -20.55
C ALA A 182 13.47 7.44 -19.63
N ARG A 183 14.49 7.41 -18.75
CA ARG A 183 14.66 6.44 -17.63
C ARG A 183 15.29 7.08 -16.40
N GLY A 184 15.01 6.56 -15.20
CA GLY A 184 15.60 7.07 -13.96
C GLY A 184 15.14 6.36 -12.70
N THR A 185 15.66 6.82 -11.57
CA THR A 185 15.50 6.17 -10.26
C THR A 185 15.12 7.20 -9.20
N ILE A 186 14.21 6.81 -8.31
CA ILE A 186 13.82 7.54 -7.11
C ILE A 186 14.26 6.71 -5.92
N GLU A 187 15.25 7.20 -5.18
CA GLU A 187 15.68 6.61 -3.91
C GLU A 187 15.46 7.62 -2.78
N ALA A 188 14.41 7.38 -2.02
CA ALA A 188 14.06 8.18 -0.85
C ALA A 188 13.39 7.26 0.18
N PRO A 189 13.78 7.32 1.47
CA PRO A 189 13.15 6.50 2.49
C PRO A 189 11.66 6.82 2.58
N ILE A 190 10.84 5.91 3.10
CA ILE A 190 9.40 6.15 3.30
C ILE A 190 9.01 5.79 4.73
N GLY A 191 8.38 6.74 5.42
CA GLY A 191 7.84 6.59 6.76
C GLY A 191 6.40 7.13 6.84
N ARG A 192 5.77 6.97 8.01
CA ARG A 192 4.44 7.53 8.26
C ARG A 192 4.51 9.06 8.28
N HIS A 193 3.50 9.70 7.72
CA HIS A 193 3.39 11.16 7.79
C HIS A 193 3.08 11.58 9.24
N PRO A 194 3.77 12.59 9.81
CA PRO A 194 3.66 12.95 11.22
C PRO A 194 2.25 13.37 11.67
N THR A 195 1.50 14.07 10.80
CA THR A 195 0.14 14.54 11.11
C THR A 195 -0.97 13.87 10.30
N GLN A 196 -0.75 13.57 9.01
CA GLN A 196 -1.74 12.98 8.12
C GLN A 196 -1.69 11.44 8.18
N ARG A 197 -2.45 10.82 9.09
CA ARG A 197 -2.35 9.37 9.39
C ARG A 197 -2.60 8.42 8.22
N LYS A 198 -3.36 8.85 7.21
CA LYS A 198 -3.60 8.07 5.99
C LYS A 198 -2.43 8.14 5.00
N LYS A 199 -1.46 9.05 5.21
CA LYS A 199 -0.34 9.30 4.31
C LYS A 199 0.97 8.75 4.86
N MET A 200 1.78 8.31 3.91
CA MET A 200 3.21 8.08 3.98
C MET A 200 3.95 9.27 3.35
N THR A 201 5.23 9.48 3.68
CA THR A 201 6.09 10.54 3.15
C THR A 201 7.56 10.17 3.29
N SER A 202 8.44 10.76 2.48
CA SER A 202 9.88 10.56 2.64
C SER A 202 10.51 11.24 3.84
N ARG A 203 9.81 12.22 4.42
CA ARG A 203 10.27 13.00 5.57
C ARG A 203 9.78 12.43 6.91
N GLY A 204 9.21 11.23 6.90
CA GLY A 204 8.67 10.58 8.08
C GLY A 204 9.80 10.07 8.98
N ARG A 205 9.63 10.19 10.31
CA ARG A 205 10.56 9.57 11.26
C ARG A 205 10.58 8.05 11.07
N GLY A 206 11.76 7.46 11.19
CA GLY A 206 11.94 6.01 11.01
C GLY A 206 11.64 5.51 9.59
N GLY A 207 11.79 6.37 8.58
CA GLY A 207 11.58 6.00 7.19
C GLY A 207 12.50 4.85 6.77
N ARG A 208 11.95 3.88 6.04
CA ARG A 208 12.70 2.72 5.52
C ARG A 208 13.10 2.96 4.07
N ARG A 209 14.29 2.49 3.66
CA ARG A 209 14.77 2.60 2.27
C ARG A 209 13.69 2.15 1.28
N ALA A 210 13.47 2.99 0.28
CA ALA A 210 12.56 2.73 -0.82
C ALA A 210 13.20 3.21 -2.13
N VAL A 211 13.17 2.33 -3.13
CA VAL A 211 13.76 2.52 -4.46
C VAL A 211 12.76 2.11 -5.51
N THR A 212 12.52 3.04 -6.43
CA THR A 212 11.57 2.92 -7.54
C THR A 212 12.27 3.38 -8.80
N HIS A 213 12.35 2.53 -9.82
CA HIS A 213 12.81 2.92 -11.15
C HIS A 213 11.60 3.23 -12.03
N TRP A 214 11.81 4.08 -13.02
CA TRP A 214 10.78 4.35 -14.02
C TRP A 214 11.39 4.33 -15.43
N LYS A 215 10.53 4.09 -16.42
CA LYS A 215 10.77 4.26 -17.85
C LYS A 215 9.56 4.97 -18.46
N VAL A 216 9.79 5.97 -19.31
CA VAL A 216 8.70 6.65 -20.02
C VAL A 216 8.20 5.77 -21.16
N LEU A 217 6.91 5.43 -21.13
CA LEU A 217 6.24 4.69 -22.21
C LEU A 217 5.63 5.66 -23.23
N ARG A 218 4.92 6.69 -22.76
CA ARG A 218 4.25 7.70 -23.61
C ARG A 218 4.31 9.08 -22.96
N ARG A 219 4.37 10.12 -23.78
CA ARG A 219 4.24 11.52 -23.36
C ARG A 219 3.02 12.12 -24.05
N TYR A 220 2.09 12.63 -23.25
CA TYR A 220 0.91 13.35 -23.70
C TYR A 220 1.10 14.83 -23.35
N ASP A 221 1.95 15.52 -24.11
CA ASP A 221 2.48 16.84 -23.72
C ASP A 221 1.42 17.94 -23.62
N ALA A 222 0.51 18.04 -24.60
CA ALA A 222 -0.60 18.99 -24.57
C ALA A 222 -1.54 18.82 -23.34
N ASP A 223 -1.78 17.58 -22.90
CA ASP A 223 -2.56 17.30 -21.68
C ASP A 223 -1.70 17.26 -20.40
N ARG A 224 -0.39 17.48 -20.53
CA ARG A 224 0.60 17.40 -19.44
C ARG A 224 0.47 16.10 -18.66
N MET A 225 0.46 14.97 -19.36
CA MET A 225 0.46 13.65 -18.75
C MET A 225 1.56 12.78 -19.32
N THR A 226 2.01 11.82 -18.53
CA THR A 226 3.02 10.85 -18.95
C THR A 226 2.60 9.46 -18.50
N LEU A 227 2.71 8.47 -19.39
CA LEU A 227 2.57 7.06 -19.04
C LEU A 227 3.94 6.47 -18.73
N LEU A 228 4.06 5.85 -17.57
CA LEU A 228 5.30 5.30 -17.06
C LEU A 228 5.16 3.79 -16.83
N GLU A 229 6.22 3.06 -17.15
CA GLU A 229 6.52 1.79 -16.51
C GLU A 229 7.28 2.10 -15.22
N MET A 230 6.92 1.46 -14.12
CA MET A 230 7.59 1.59 -12.83
C MET A 230 8.07 0.22 -12.36
N ARG A 231 9.35 0.10 -12.01
CA ARG A 231 9.94 -1.14 -11.46
C ARG A 231 10.28 -0.95 -9.99
N LEU A 232 9.83 -1.89 -9.15
CA LEU A 232 10.05 -1.84 -7.70
C LEU A 232 11.16 -2.79 -7.24
N GLU A 233 12.24 -2.22 -6.71
CA GLU A 233 13.24 -2.97 -5.93
C GLU A 233 12.71 -3.26 -4.51
N THR A 234 11.98 -2.31 -3.94
CA THR A 234 11.41 -2.39 -2.58
C THR A 234 9.90 -2.23 -2.62
N GLY A 235 9.20 -2.70 -1.58
CA GLY A 235 7.72 -2.63 -1.49
C GLY A 235 7.22 -1.97 -0.21
N ARG A 236 7.39 -0.64 -0.08
CA ARG A 236 6.82 0.13 1.04
C ARG A 236 5.37 0.55 0.77
N THR A 237 4.59 0.74 1.83
CA THR A 237 3.21 1.24 1.72
C THR A 237 3.18 2.55 0.93
N HIS A 238 2.30 2.62 -0.08
CA HIS A 238 2.14 3.77 -0.97
C HIS A 238 3.41 4.20 -1.73
N GLN A 239 4.42 3.32 -1.89
CA GLN A 239 5.74 3.72 -2.36
C GLN A 239 5.72 4.53 -3.67
N ILE A 240 5.13 3.98 -4.74
CA ILE A 240 5.02 4.65 -6.05
C ILE A 240 4.30 5.99 -5.89
N ARG A 241 3.19 6.00 -5.13
CA ARG A 241 2.33 7.18 -4.94
C ARG A 241 3.06 8.32 -4.25
N VAL A 242 3.82 8.03 -3.19
CA VAL A 242 4.64 9.00 -2.45
C VAL A 242 5.76 9.54 -3.32
N HIS A 243 6.57 8.65 -3.89
CA HIS A 243 7.72 9.01 -4.71
C HIS A 243 7.32 9.95 -5.86
N LEU A 244 6.28 9.58 -6.61
CA LEU A 244 5.77 10.38 -7.71
C LEU A 244 5.16 11.72 -7.25
N SER A 245 4.37 11.70 -6.17
CA SER A 245 3.78 12.92 -5.62
C SER A 245 4.83 13.93 -5.14
N GLU A 246 5.89 13.47 -4.47
CA GLU A 246 6.95 14.34 -3.95
C GLU A 246 7.87 14.87 -5.07
N MET A 247 7.95 14.17 -6.20
CA MET A 247 8.53 14.69 -7.45
C MET A 247 7.60 15.64 -8.22
N ASN A 248 6.44 16.01 -7.65
CA ASN A 248 5.45 16.87 -8.30
C ASN A 248 4.85 16.25 -9.59
N LEU A 249 4.86 14.92 -9.65
CA LEU A 249 4.32 14.08 -10.72
C LEU A 249 3.25 13.10 -10.19
N PRO A 250 2.24 13.54 -9.43
CA PRO A 250 1.30 12.63 -8.79
C PRO A 250 0.54 11.79 -9.83
N LEU A 251 0.18 10.57 -9.43
CA LEU A 251 -0.69 9.69 -10.22
C LEU A 251 -2.02 10.39 -10.53
N VAL A 252 -2.49 10.22 -11.76
CA VAL A 252 -3.82 10.64 -12.17
C VAL A 252 -4.86 9.91 -11.32
N GLY A 253 -5.90 10.64 -10.87
CA GLY A 253 -6.99 10.07 -10.08
C GLY A 253 -6.65 9.71 -8.62
N ASP A 254 -5.40 9.87 -8.15
CA ASP A 254 -5.05 9.51 -6.77
C ASP A 254 -5.80 10.37 -5.74
N PRO A 255 -6.70 9.79 -4.92
CA PRO A 255 -7.55 10.57 -4.01
C PRO A 255 -6.79 11.10 -2.79
N LEU A 256 -5.59 10.59 -2.52
CA LEU A 256 -4.82 10.88 -1.31
C LEU A 256 -3.62 11.79 -1.60
N TYR A 257 -2.87 11.49 -2.66
CA TYR A 257 -1.66 12.23 -3.05
C TYR A 257 -1.86 13.07 -4.31
N GLY A 258 -2.98 12.91 -5.01
CA GLY A 258 -3.29 13.66 -6.21
C GLY A 258 -3.56 15.13 -5.96
N ASN A 259 -3.70 15.88 -7.06
CA ASN A 259 -3.97 17.30 -7.05
C ASN A 259 -5.24 17.59 -7.86
N ARG A 260 -6.36 17.86 -7.18
CA ARG A 260 -7.66 18.16 -7.82
C ARG A 260 -7.59 19.35 -8.77
N THR A 261 -6.75 20.35 -8.48
CA THR A 261 -6.55 21.51 -9.36
C THR A 261 -5.97 21.10 -10.70
N ARG A 262 -5.05 20.11 -10.73
CA ARG A 262 -4.49 19.60 -11.99
C ARG A 262 -5.51 18.83 -12.82
N ALA A 263 -6.34 18.01 -12.19
CA ALA A 263 -7.42 17.31 -12.89
C ALA A 263 -8.40 18.30 -13.54
N ASN A 264 -8.77 19.37 -12.83
CA ASN A 264 -9.67 20.39 -13.35
C ASN A 264 -9.05 21.29 -14.43
N ALA A 265 -7.71 21.37 -14.48
CA ALA A 265 -6.98 22.17 -15.47
C ALA A 265 -6.77 21.47 -16.82
N ILE A 266 -7.19 20.21 -16.96
CA ILE A 266 -7.14 19.48 -18.23
C ILE A 266 -8.13 20.12 -19.20
N ASN A 267 -7.66 20.63 -20.34
CA ASN A 267 -8.50 21.36 -21.28
C ASN A 267 -9.49 20.46 -22.03
N ASP A 268 -9.05 19.26 -22.39
CA ASP A 268 -9.85 18.29 -23.11
C ASP A 268 -10.97 17.73 -22.22
N LEU A 269 -12.23 17.92 -22.67
CA LEU A 269 -13.40 17.55 -21.90
C LEU A 269 -13.52 16.03 -21.72
N GLU A 270 -13.18 15.26 -22.75
CA GLU A 270 -13.30 13.80 -22.75
C GLU A 270 -12.25 13.18 -21.82
N VAL A 271 -11.00 13.65 -21.91
CA VAL A 271 -9.94 13.26 -20.96
C VAL A 271 -10.36 13.56 -19.53
N ARG A 272 -10.91 14.75 -19.28
CA ARG A 272 -11.35 15.17 -17.94
C ARG A 272 -12.47 14.27 -17.42
N GLN A 273 -13.47 13.96 -18.23
CA GLN A 273 -14.58 13.08 -17.85
C GLN A 273 -14.10 11.67 -17.48
N ARG A 274 -13.23 11.07 -18.28
CA ARG A 274 -12.67 9.73 -18.01
C ARG A 274 -11.85 9.71 -16.72
N ILE A 275 -11.04 10.74 -16.48
CA ILE A 275 -10.27 10.86 -15.24
C ILE A 275 -11.17 11.03 -14.02
N HIS A 276 -12.27 11.79 -14.14
CA HIS A 276 -13.23 11.91 -13.04
C HIS A 276 -13.92 10.59 -12.72
N ALA A 277 -14.20 9.76 -13.72
CA ALA A 277 -14.82 8.45 -13.55
C ALA A 277 -13.89 7.40 -12.92
N LEU A 278 -12.57 7.60 -12.96
CA LEU A 278 -11.60 6.63 -12.46
C LEU A 278 -11.69 6.40 -10.93
N HIS A 279 -11.93 7.45 -10.15
CA HIS A 279 -12.06 7.42 -8.67
C HIS A 279 -10.93 6.75 -7.87
N ARG A 280 -9.80 6.41 -8.50
CA ARG A 280 -8.62 5.77 -7.89
C ARG A 280 -7.32 6.22 -8.55
N GLN A 281 -6.19 5.91 -7.92
CA GLN A 281 -4.89 6.11 -8.56
C GLN A 281 -4.77 5.31 -9.85
N ALA A 282 -4.32 5.95 -10.93
CA ALA A 282 -4.04 5.35 -12.22
C ALA A 282 -2.76 4.50 -12.18
N LEU A 283 -2.84 3.40 -11.43
CA LEU A 283 -1.74 2.50 -11.11
C LEU A 283 -2.22 1.05 -11.21
N HIS A 284 -1.43 0.24 -11.91
CA HIS A 284 -1.73 -1.17 -12.14
C HIS A 284 -0.45 -2.02 -12.05
N ALA A 285 -0.48 -3.11 -11.28
CA ALA A 285 0.60 -4.09 -11.17
C ALA A 285 0.55 -5.03 -12.39
N ARG A 286 1.26 -4.66 -13.46
CA ARG A 286 1.22 -5.34 -14.76
C ARG A 286 1.91 -6.70 -14.74
N LEU A 287 3.06 -6.81 -14.07
CA LEU A 287 3.90 -8.01 -14.10
C LEU A 287 4.42 -8.36 -12.70
N LEU A 288 4.38 -9.66 -12.39
CA LEU A 288 5.08 -10.27 -11.27
C LEU A 288 5.89 -11.47 -11.78
N GLY A 289 7.19 -11.48 -11.51
CA GLY A 289 8.11 -12.56 -11.89
C GLY A 289 8.97 -13.01 -10.72
N PHE A 290 9.11 -14.32 -10.54
CA PHE A 290 9.85 -14.91 -9.41
C PHE A 290 10.28 -16.34 -9.72
N ILE A 291 11.19 -16.88 -8.90
CA ILE A 291 11.59 -18.28 -8.98
C ILE A 291 10.54 -19.13 -8.25
N HIS A 292 9.94 -20.08 -8.97
CA HIS A 292 8.94 -20.98 -8.42
C HIS A 292 9.54 -21.81 -7.26
N PRO A 293 8.93 -21.85 -6.05
CA PRO A 293 9.54 -22.50 -4.89
C PRO A 293 9.81 -24.00 -5.02
N ARG A 294 9.00 -24.72 -5.81
CA ARG A 294 9.12 -26.17 -5.96
C ARG A 294 10.00 -26.58 -7.15
N SER A 295 9.81 -25.93 -8.29
CA SER A 295 10.49 -26.29 -9.54
C SER A 295 11.80 -25.53 -9.75
N GLU A 296 12.04 -24.45 -8.99
CA GLU A 296 13.19 -23.56 -9.14
C GLU A 296 13.30 -22.88 -10.51
N GLU A 297 12.26 -22.99 -11.33
CA GLU A 297 12.15 -22.32 -12.62
C GLU A 297 11.69 -20.88 -12.45
N TYR A 298 12.20 -19.99 -13.30
CA TYR A 298 11.70 -18.62 -13.38
C TYR A 298 10.33 -18.60 -14.08
N ILE A 299 9.34 -18.03 -13.40
CA ILE A 299 7.99 -17.88 -13.93
C ILE A 299 7.54 -16.42 -13.83
N GLU A 300 6.70 -16.01 -14.79
CA GLU A 300 6.14 -14.67 -14.85
C GLU A 300 4.67 -14.67 -15.21
N PHE A 301 3.96 -13.73 -14.60
CA PHE A 301 2.54 -13.51 -14.86
C PHE A 301 2.32 -12.06 -15.22
N THR A 302 1.48 -11.84 -16.22
CA THR A 302 1.13 -10.50 -16.69
C THR A 302 -0.37 -10.37 -16.91
N THR A 303 -0.96 -9.21 -16.62
CA THR A 303 -2.37 -8.88 -16.95
C THR A 303 -2.47 -7.57 -17.71
N ASP A 304 -3.39 -7.45 -18.67
CA ASP A 304 -3.60 -6.18 -19.37
C ASP A 304 -4.14 -5.10 -18.42
N LEU A 305 -4.11 -3.85 -18.90
CA LEU A 305 -4.69 -2.75 -18.14
C LEU A 305 -6.18 -2.99 -17.93
N PRO A 306 -6.70 -2.76 -16.71
CA PRO A 306 -8.14 -2.83 -16.47
C PRO A 306 -8.86 -1.76 -17.30
N GLU A 307 -10.13 -2.01 -17.60
CA GLU A 307 -10.95 -1.21 -18.52
C GLU A 307 -10.96 0.29 -18.20
N ASP A 308 -10.98 0.63 -16.91
CA ASP A 308 -10.97 2.01 -16.44
C ASP A 308 -9.67 2.76 -16.76
N LEU A 309 -8.54 2.06 -16.88
CA LEU A 309 -7.25 2.63 -17.30
C LEU A 309 -7.01 2.48 -18.80
N SER A 310 -7.33 1.33 -19.37
CA SER A 310 -7.17 1.08 -20.81
C SER A 310 -7.98 2.10 -21.61
N SER A 311 -9.20 2.42 -21.19
CA SER A 311 -10.06 3.41 -21.85
C SER A 311 -9.51 4.84 -21.81
N ILE A 312 -8.75 5.22 -20.77
CA ILE A 312 -8.06 6.52 -20.70
C ILE A 312 -6.84 6.51 -21.62
N VAL A 313 -6.01 5.47 -21.51
CA VAL A 313 -4.77 5.35 -22.28
C VAL A 313 -5.07 5.24 -23.77
N ALA A 314 -6.05 4.43 -24.18
CA ALA A 314 -6.46 4.28 -25.56
C ALA A 314 -6.96 5.60 -26.18
N PHE A 315 -7.72 6.39 -25.42
CA PHE A 315 -8.18 7.70 -25.88
C PHE A 315 -7.01 8.68 -26.06
N LEU A 316 -6.06 8.68 -25.11
CA LEU A 316 -4.86 9.52 -25.21
C LEU A 316 -3.95 9.05 -26.36
N ASP A 317 -3.80 7.75 -26.57
CA ASP A 317 -3.01 7.22 -27.69
C ASP A 317 -3.63 7.61 -29.04
N ASP A 318 -4.94 7.48 -29.21
CA ASP A 318 -5.67 7.91 -30.42
C ASP A 318 -5.51 9.41 -30.68
N LYS A 319 -5.73 10.24 -29.65
CA LYS A 319 -5.55 11.70 -29.72
C LYS A 319 -4.14 12.11 -30.16
N TYR A 320 -3.12 11.33 -29.81
CA TYR A 320 -1.72 11.61 -30.14
C TYR A 320 -1.20 10.81 -31.34
N GLY A 321 -2.07 10.07 -32.04
CA GLY A 321 -1.70 9.28 -33.23
C GLY A 321 -0.72 8.14 -32.93
N VAL A 322 -0.79 7.57 -31.73
CA VAL A 322 0.06 6.46 -31.27
C VAL A 322 -0.64 5.13 -31.56
N GLU A 323 0.02 4.21 -32.28
CA GLU A 323 -0.54 2.87 -32.52
C GLU A 323 -0.61 2.04 -31.23
N GLN A 324 -1.76 1.40 -30.93
CA GLN A 324 -1.93 0.62 -29.69
C GLN A 324 -1.02 -0.62 -29.59
N SER A 325 -0.63 -1.22 -30.72
CA SER A 325 0.33 -2.33 -30.83
C SER A 325 1.68 -2.01 -30.16
N SER A 326 2.02 -0.73 -30.07
CA SER A 326 3.29 -0.27 -29.55
C SER A 326 3.36 -0.28 -28.02
N LEU A 327 2.25 -0.41 -27.28
CA LEU A 327 2.28 -0.41 -25.81
C LEU A 327 2.87 -1.73 -25.28
N ALA A 328 2.39 -2.87 -25.81
CA ALA A 328 2.92 -4.19 -25.50
C ALA A 328 4.41 -4.32 -25.86
N GLN A 329 4.84 -3.68 -26.95
CA GLN A 329 6.23 -3.62 -27.41
C GLN A 329 7.10 -2.61 -26.64
N ALA A 330 6.50 -1.65 -25.93
CA ALA A 330 7.24 -0.63 -25.18
C ALA A 330 7.80 -1.13 -23.84
N PHE A 331 7.25 -2.24 -23.34
CA PHE A 331 7.83 -2.99 -22.24
C PHE A 331 9.06 -3.74 -22.76
N ASP A 332 10.22 -3.55 -22.11
CA ASP A 332 11.40 -4.32 -22.50
C ASP A 332 11.10 -5.82 -22.33
N PRO A 333 11.48 -6.67 -23.30
CA PRO A 333 11.41 -8.11 -23.11
C PRO A 333 12.15 -8.45 -21.83
N VAL A 334 11.57 -9.37 -21.05
CA VAL A 334 12.15 -9.74 -19.77
C VAL A 334 13.47 -10.46 -20.04
N SER A 335 14.58 -9.75 -19.88
CA SER A 335 15.90 -10.33 -19.93
C SER A 335 16.15 -11.09 -18.62
N CYS A 336 16.20 -12.42 -18.69
CA CYS A 336 16.86 -13.24 -17.69
C CYS A 336 18.34 -12.87 -17.65
N THR A 337 18.75 -11.89 -16.85
CA THR A 337 20.15 -11.68 -16.55
C THR A 337 20.50 -12.54 -15.34
N SER A 338 20.82 -13.80 -15.60
CA SER A 338 21.72 -14.58 -14.76
C SER A 338 23.15 -14.23 -15.12
N GLU A 339 23.60 -13.00 -14.84
CA GLU A 339 25.00 -12.60 -14.98
C GLU A 339 25.22 -11.30 -14.20
N ASP A 340 26.04 -11.42 -13.15
CA ASP A 340 26.80 -10.39 -12.41
C ASP A 340 26.70 -10.57 -10.88
N ASN A 341 27.41 -11.60 -10.40
CA ASN A 341 28.13 -11.55 -9.13
C ASN A 341 29.54 -12.12 -9.41
N GLY A 342 30.40 -11.26 -9.94
CA GLY A 342 31.86 -11.42 -9.94
C GLY A 342 32.45 -10.67 -8.76
#